data_AF-A0A914QV58-F1
#
_entry.id   AF-A0A914QV58-F1
#
_cell.length_a   1.000
_cell.length_b   1.000
_cell.length_c   1.000
_cell.angle_alpha   90.00
_cell.angle_beta   90.00
_cell.angle_gamma   90.00
#
_symmetry.space_group_name_H-M   'P 1'
#
loop_
_entity.id
_entity.type
_entity.pdbx_description
1 polymer ?
#
loop_
_entity_poly.entity_id
_entity_poly.type
_entity_poly.pdbx_seq_one_letter_code
_entity_poly.pdbx_strand_id
1 'polypeptide(L)'
;MLEASFPSFDDLLDRDTKLSEEALFHNPKSYSAWNHRRFLMELYSKPPLQREIDICEKALTYDSRNFHVWDYRRFIVRLLNRTMEEELEFSKAMVEKNPSNYSAWHYRINILLEAGGEITDDLFVDEIRVSFFFLS
;
A
#
# COMPACT_ATOMS: atom_id res chain seq x y z
N MET A 1 43.83 -2.59 -18.48
CA MET A 1 43.34 -2.59 -17.08
C MET A 1 41.93 -2.06 -17.15
N LEU A 2 40.91 -2.89 -16.92
CA LEU A 2 39.51 -2.45 -16.97
C LEU A 2 39.26 -1.62 -15.70
N GLU A 3 39.06 -0.32 -15.85
CA GLU A 3 38.51 0.49 -14.76
C GLU A 3 37.06 0.05 -14.54
N ALA A 4 36.81 -0.69 -13.47
CA ALA A 4 35.44 -0.93 -13.04
C ALA A 4 34.85 0.41 -12.63
N SER A 5 33.92 0.96 -13.43
CA SER A 5 33.20 2.16 -13.04
C SER A 5 32.39 1.85 -11.78
N PHE A 6 32.58 2.63 -10.73
CA PHE A 6 31.73 2.51 -9.55
C PHE A 6 30.26 2.74 -9.94
N PRO A 7 29.33 1.94 -9.40
CA PRO A 7 27.91 2.14 -9.66
C PRO A 7 27.48 3.54 -9.21
N SER A 8 26.55 4.15 -9.94
CA SER A 8 25.92 5.39 -9.51
C SER A 8 25.07 5.16 -8.26
N PHE A 9 24.68 6.22 -7.57
CA PHE A 9 23.77 6.11 -6.42
C PHE A 9 22.42 5.51 -6.83
N ASP A 10 21.89 5.88 -7.99
CA ASP A 10 20.65 5.32 -8.53
C ASP A 10 20.78 3.82 -8.82
N ASP A 11 21.94 3.37 -9.34
CA ASP A 11 22.21 1.93 -9.53
C ASP A 11 22.21 1.15 -8.21
N LEU A 12 22.69 1.78 -7.13
CA LEU A 12 22.67 1.17 -5.79
C LEU A 12 21.25 1.12 -5.24
N LEU A 13 20.47 2.18 -5.37
CA LEU A 13 19.06 2.21 -4.97
C LEU A 13 18.25 1.14 -5.72
N ASP A 14 18.47 0.98 -7.02
CA ASP A 14 17.77 -0.03 -7.82
C ASP A 14 18.12 -1.46 -7.38
N ARG A 15 19.37 -1.70 -6.97
CA ARG A 15 19.80 -3.00 -6.42
C ARG A 15 19.16 -3.26 -5.07
N ASP A 16 19.17 -2.30 -4.16
CA ASP A 16 18.56 -2.43 -2.83
C ASP A 16 17.03 -2.56 -2.92
N THR A 17 16.40 -1.88 -3.89
CA THR A 17 14.96 -2.02 -4.15
C THR A 17 14.61 -3.44 -4.62
N LYS A 18 15.45 -4.06 -5.45
CA LYS A 18 15.28 -5.47 -5.87
C LYS A 18 15.52 -6.43 -4.69
N LEU A 19 16.56 -6.18 -3.89
CA LEU A 19 16.86 -7.00 -2.72
C LEU A 19 15.72 -6.96 -1.69
N SER A 20 15.14 -5.78 -1.43
CA SER A 20 13.99 -5.67 -0.53
C SER A 20 12.74 -6.36 -1.08
N GLU A 21 12.53 -6.36 -2.40
CA GLU A 21 11.45 -7.11 -3.04
C GLU A 21 11.64 -8.63 -2.85
N GLU A 22 12.86 -9.15 -3.03
CA GLU A 22 13.19 -10.55 -2.79
C GLU A 22 13.04 -10.94 -1.32
N ALA A 23 13.47 -10.08 -0.39
CA ALA A 23 13.26 -10.27 1.04
C ALA A 23 11.76 -10.35 1.40
N LEU A 24 10.93 -9.52 0.79
CA LEU A 24 9.48 -9.53 0.96
C LEU A 24 8.82 -10.73 0.29
N PHE A 25 9.36 -11.23 -0.81
CA PHE A 25 8.90 -12.47 -1.42
C PHE A 25 9.10 -13.66 -0.47
N HIS A 26 10.25 -13.75 0.20
CA HIS A 26 10.53 -14.82 1.16
C HIS A 26 9.83 -14.63 2.52
N ASN A 27 9.69 -13.39 2.99
CA ASN A 27 8.98 -13.07 4.23
C ASN A 27 8.09 -11.83 4.05
N PRO A 28 6.84 -12.01 3.56
CA PRO A 28 5.92 -10.92 3.27
C PRO A 28 5.51 -10.06 4.48
N LYS A 29 5.75 -10.55 5.70
CA LYS A 29 5.44 -9.86 6.97
C LYS A 29 6.71 -9.36 7.67
N SER A 30 7.83 -9.29 6.96
CA SER A 30 9.07 -8.74 7.47
C SER A 30 8.94 -7.23 7.67
N TYR A 31 8.78 -6.80 8.92
CA TYR A 31 8.74 -5.39 9.30
C TYR A 31 10.00 -4.63 8.84
N SER A 32 11.18 -5.23 9.01
CA SER A 32 12.45 -4.61 8.60
C SER A 32 12.55 -4.43 7.08
N ALA A 33 12.06 -5.39 6.30
CA ALA A 33 12.07 -5.28 4.84
C ALA A 33 11.13 -4.18 4.34
N TRP A 34 9.92 -4.08 4.90
CA TRP A 34 8.98 -2.98 4.58
C TRP A 34 9.53 -1.61 4.98
N ASN A 35 10.12 -1.48 6.17
CA ASN A 35 10.74 -0.24 6.60
C ASN A 35 11.94 0.16 5.74
N HIS A 36 12.79 -0.81 5.39
CA HIS A 36 13.92 -0.55 4.51
C HIS A 36 13.43 -0.11 3.13
N ARG A 37 12.41 -0.77 2.58
CA ARG A 37 11.80 -0.38 1.31
C ARG A 37 11.21 1.04 1.35
N ARG A 38 10.57 1.43 2.45
CA ARG A 38 10.11 2.81 2.68
C ARG A 38 11.28 3.80 2.68
N PHE A 39 12.34 3.50 3.42
CA PHE A 39 13.54 4.32 3.47
C PHE A 39 14.16 4.51 2.08
N LEU A 40 14.21 3.46 1.25
CA LEU A 40 14.70 3.58 -0.13
C LEU A 40 13.87 4.59 -0.94
N MET A 41 12.54 4.58 -0.81
CA MET A 41 11.67 5.54 -1.52
C MET A 41 11.92 6.99 -1.11
N GLU A 42 12.37 7.24 0.12
CA GLU A 42 12.73 8.58 0.62
C GLU A 42 14.10 9.03 0.09
N LEU A 43 14.96 8.11 -0.35
CA LEU A 43 16.28 8.42 -0.92
C LEU A 43 16.23 8.72 -2.43
N TYR A 44 15.24 8.19 -3.15
CA TYR A 44 15.09 8.47 -4.57
C TYR A 44 14.81 9.96 -4.81
N SER A 45 15.51 10.55 -5.79
CA SER A 45 15.13 11.87 -6.32
C SER A 45 13.81 11.82 -7.08
N LYS A 46 13.55 10.69 -7.77
CA LYS A 46 12.34 10.38 -8.52
C LYS A 46 11.96 8.91 -8.30
N PRO A 47 11.21 8.59 -7.23
CA PRO A 47 10.87 7.21 -6.91
C PRO A 47 9.95 6.59 -7.97
N PRO A 48 10.07 5.28 -8.26
CA PRO A 48 9.21 4.57 -9.19
C PRO A 48 7.83 4.24 -8.57
N LEU A 49 7.10 5.25 -8.11
CA LEU A 49 5.91 5.10 -7.25
C LEU A 49 4.80 4.24 -7.86
N GLN A 50 4.60 4.26 -9.18
CA GLN A 50 3.63 3.40 -9.84
C GLN A 50 3.96 1.90 -9.67
N ARG A 51 5.24 1.53 -9.76
CA ARG A 51 5.70 0.15 -9.51
C ARG A 51 5.38 -0.26 -8.07
N GLU A 52 5.53 0.66 -7.12
CA GLU A 52 5.26 0.38 -5.70
C GLU A 52 3.76 0.18 -5.42
N ILE A 53 2.88 0.90 -6.12
CA ILE A 53 1.44 0.61 -6.11
C ILE A 53 1.16 -0.79 -6.66
N ASP A 54 1.77 -1.16 -7.79
CA ASP A 54 1.58 -2.50 -8.38
C ASP A 54 2.07 -3.61 -7.43
N ILE A 55 3.15 -3.38 -6.69
CA ILE A 55 3.66 -4.30 -5.65
C ILE A 55 2.64 -4.43 -4.51
N CYS A 56 2.05 -3.31 -4.05
CA CYS A 56 1.00 -3.36 -3.04
C CYS A 56 -0.19 -4.20 -3.52
N GLU A 57 -0.65 -4.00 -4.75
CA GLU A 57 -1.80 -4.73 -5.30
C GLU A 57 -1.53 -6.22 -5.44
N LYS A 58 -0.33 -6.61 -5.91
CA LYS A 58 0.10 -8.00 -5.94
C LYS A 58 0.17 -8.61 -4.55
N ALA A 59 0.77 -7.90 -3.59
CA ALA A 59 0.89 -8.39 -2.22
C ALA A 59 -0.48 -8.52 -1.52
N LEU A 60 -1.42 -7.61 -1.76
CA LEU A 60 -2.80 -7.69 -1.26
C LEU A 60 -3.65 -8.75 -1.97
N THR A 61 -3.31 -9.10 -3.20
CA THR A 61 -3.90 -10.26 -3.89
C THR A 61 -3.49 -11.57 -3.22
N TYR A 62 -2.24 -11.66 -2.73
CA TYR A 62 -1.72 -12.83 -2.03
C TYR A 62 -2.19 -12.91 -0.56
N ASP A 63 -2.06 -11.82 0.20
CA ASP A 63 -2.56 -11.71 1.58
C ASP A 63 -3.25 -10.36 1.77
N SER A 64 -4.57 -10.36 1.56
CA SER A 64 -5.39 -9.14 1.69
C SER A 64 -5.44 -8.59 3.11
N ARG A 65 -5.01 -9.35 4.12
CA ARG A 65 -5.01 -8.96 5.54
C ARG A 65 -3.63 -8.52 6.01
N ASN A 66 -2.64 -8.43 5.12
CA ASN A 66 -1.29 -8.01 5.49
C ASN A 66 -1.24 -6.50 5.78
N PHE A 67 -1.28 -6.14 7.07
CA PHE A 67 -1.29 -4.73 7.51
C PHE A 67 -0.05 -3.94 7.08
N HIS A 68 1.10 -4.60 6.88
CA HIS A 68 2.31 -3.91 6.41
C HIS A 68 2.14 -3.37 5.00
N VAL A 69 1.44 -4.13 4.13
CA VAL A 69 1.16 -3.70 2.75
C VAL A 69 0.19 -2.52 2.75
N TRP A 70 -0.85 -2.56 3.61
CA TRP A 70 -1.79 -1.45 3.75
C TRP A 70 -1.12 -0.18 4.26
N ASP A 71 -0.22 -0.29 5.24
CA ASP A 71 0.55 0.86 5.74
C ASP A 71 1.51 1.40 4.67
N TYR A 72 2.21 0.52 3.96
CA TYR A 72 3.10 0.91 2.86
C TYR A 72 2.32 1.57 1.71
N ARG A 73 1.13 1.05 1.35
CA ARG A 73 0.27 1.65 0.33
C ARG A 73 -0.13 3.07 0.70
N ARG A 74 -0.50 3.36 1.96
CA ARG A 74 -0.80 4.74 2.40
C ARG A 74 0.38 5.68 2.17
N PHE A 75 1.59 5.23 2.49
CA PHE A 75 2.80 6.00 2.26
C PHE A 75 3.01 6.30 0.77
N ILE A 76 2.89 5.30 -0.10
CA ILE A 76 3.08 5.46 -1.55
C ILE A 76 2.00 6.33 -2.20
N VAL A 77 0.74 6.16 -1.82
CA VAL A 77 -0.39 6.97 -2.32
C VAL A 77 -0.16 8.45 -2.07
N ARG A 78 0.32 8.81 -0.86
CA ARG A 78 0.65 10.19 -0.50
C ARG A 78 1.77 10.75 -1.36
N LEU A 79 2.80 9.95 -1.67
CA LEU A 79 3.88 10.38 -2.57
C LEU A 79 3.43 10.51 -4.03
N LEU A 80 2.52 9.63 -4.48
CA LEU A 80 2.01 9.61 -5.84
C LEU A 80 0.98 10.71 -6.11
N ASN A 81 0.49 11.39 -5.06
CA ASN A 81 -0.63 12.32 -5.11
C ASN A 81 -1.88 11.69 -5.76
N ARG A 82 -2.14 10.42 -5.43
CA ARG A 82 -3.35 9.75 -5.89
C ARG A 82 -4.59 10.39 -5.27
N THR A 83 -5.68 10.41 -6.04
CA THR A 83 -6.92 11.03 -5.58
C THR A 83 -7.58 10.20 -4.50
N MET A 84 -8.35 10.85 -3.64
CA MET A 84 -9.09 10.16 -2.57
C MET A 84 -10.14 9.23 -3.16
N GLU A 85 -10.76 9.64 -4.27
CA GLU A 85 -11.76 8.88 -5.01
C GLU A 85 -11.21 7.54 -5.51
N GLU A 86 -9.99 7.53 -6.08
CA GLU A 86 -9.33 6.31 -6.53
C GLU A 86 -9.11 5.31 -5.39
N GLU A 87 -8.67 5.80 -4.22
CA GLU A 87 -8.39 4.91 -3.09
C GLU A 87 -9.65 4.50 -2.31
N LEU A 88 -10.70 5.31 -2.33
CA LEU A 88 -12.03 4.92 -1.87
C LEU A 88 -12.59 3.80 -2.76
N GLU A 89 -12.47 3.90 -4.08
CA GLU A 89 -12.93 2.83 -4.98
C GLU A 89 -12.11 1.55 -4.80
N PHE A 90 -10.78 1.68 -4.67
CA PHE A 90 -9.91 0.54 -4.37
C PHE A 90 -10.29 -0.16 -3.06
N SER A 91 -10.46 0.62 -1.98
CA SER A 91 -10.81 0.07 -0.67
C SER A 91 -12.20 -0.59 -0.66
N LYS A 92 -13.16 -0.03 -1.40
CA LYS A 92 -14.49 -0.60 -1.60
C LYS A 92 -14.40 -1.97 -2.28
N ALA A 93 -13.69 -2.08 -3.40
CA ALA A 93 -13.50 -3.35 -4.10
C ALA A 93 -12.83 -4.42 -3.20
N MET A 94 -11.90 -4.02 -2.35
CA MET A 94 -11.23 -4.92 -1.40
C MET A 94 -12.14 -5.39 -0.26
N VAL A 95 -13.05 -4.54 0.21
CA VAL A 95 -14.08 -4.87 1.19
C VAL A 95 -15.15 -5.77 0.58
N GLU A 96 -15.66 -5.46 -0.61
CA GLU A 96 -16.67 -6.26 -1.30
C GLU A 96 -16.16 -7.68 -1.58
N LYS A 97 -14.87 -7.82 -1.94
CA LYS A 97 -14.22 -9.13 -2.12
C LYS A 97 -14.12 -9.93 -0.82
N ASN A 98 -13.95 -9.27 0.33
CA ASN A 98 -13.85 -9.93 1.63
C ASN A 98 -14.35 -9.01 2.76
N PRO A 99 -15.67 -9.04 3.06
CA PRO A 99 -16.26 -8.14 4.06
C PRO A 99 -15.70 -8.30 5.47
N SER A 100 -15.07 -9.45 5.78
CA SER A 100 -14.40 -9.68 7.08
C SER A 100 -13.00 -9.08 7.19
N ASN A 101 -12.51 -8.41 6.14
CA ASN A 101 -11.15 -7.88 6.10
C ASN A 101 -11.04 -6.56 6.87
N TYR A 102 -10.76 -6.64 8.17
CA TYR A 102 -10.55 -5.48 9.04
C TYR A 102 -9.47 -4.52 8.54
N SER A 103 -8.42 -5.01 7.87
CA SER A 103 -7.37 -4.14 7.34
C SER A 103 -7.86 -3.25 6.19
N ALA A 104 -8.73 -3.78 5.31
CA ALA A 104 -9.35 -3.02 4.24
C ALA A 104 -10.32 -1.96 4.79
N TRP A 105 -11.14 -2.34 5.78
CA TRP A 105 -12.02 -1.40 6.50
C TRP A 105 -11.23 -0.28 7.18
N HIS A 106 -10.20 -0.64 7.92
CA HIS A 106 -9.37 0.32 8.61
C HIS A 106 -8.70 1.28 7.61
N TYR A 107 -8.23 0.77 6.47
CA TYR A 107 -7.68 1.60 5.40
C TYR A 107 -8.74 2.58 4.84
N ARG A 108 -9.95 2.10 4.53
CA ARG A 108 -11.07 2.91 4.04
C ARG A 108 -11.45 4.04 4.99
N ILE A 109 -11.59 3.72 6.28
CA ILE A 109 -11.92 4.69 7.33
C ILE A 109 -10.85 5.79 7.43
N ASN A 110 -9.56 5.41 7.37
CA ASN A 110 -8.48 6.41 7.39
C ASN A 110 -8.54 7.36 6.20
N ILE A 111 -8.85 6.87 5.00
CA ILE A 111 -9.00 7.74 3.81
C ILE A 111 -10.15 8.74 4.00
N LEU A 112 -11.30 8.28 4.51
CA LEU A 112 -12.45 9.15 4.76
C LEU A 112 -12.13 10.25 5.80
N LEU A 113 -11.38 9.91 6.85
CA LEU A 113 -10.90 10.88 7.84
C LEU A 113 -9.93 11.90 7.23
N GLU A 114 -9.00 11.45 6.39
CA GLU A 114 -8.05 12.32 5.70
C GLU A 114 -8.76 13.26 4.70
N ALA A 115 -9.92 12.86 4.16
CA ALA A 115 -10.77 13.67 3.30
C ALA A 115 -11.56 14.77 4.06
N GLY A 116 -11.41 14.87 5.38
CA GLY A 116 -12.18 15.81 6.21
C GLY A 116 -13.61 15.36 6.46
N GLY A 117 -13.93 14.08 6.23
CA GLY A 117 -15.20 13.50 6.62
C GLY A 117 -15.24 13.31 8.15
N GLU A 118 -16.27 13.84 8.80
CA GLU A 118 -16.64 13.36 10.13
C GLU A 118 -17.13 11.92 9.99
N ILE A 119 -16.57 11.00 10.78
CA ILE A 119 -17.17 9.67 10.93
C ILE A 119 -18.39 9.86 11.82
N THR A 120 -19.54 10.06 11.19
CA THR A 120 -20.83 9.98 11.86
C THR A 120 -21.22 8.52 12.04
N ASP A 121 -22.04 8.24 13.06
CA ASP A 121 -22.62 6.91 13.23
C ASP A 121 -23.39 6.48 11.97
N ASP A 122 -24.01 7.42 11.26
CA ASP A 122 -24.71 7.17 10.00
C ASP A 122 -23.75 6.75 8.87
N LEU A 123 -22.60 7.42 8.72
CA LEU A 123 -21.59 7.04 7.72
C LEU A 123 -21.04 5.63 8.01
N PHE A 124 -20.77 5.33 9.29
CA PHE A 124 -20.31 4.02 9.70
C PHE A 124 -21.36 2.93 9.47
N VAL A 125 -22.62 3.22 9.78
CA VAL A 125 -23.75 2.33 9.55
C VAL A 125 -24.01 2.11 8.06
N ASP A 126 -23.94 3.14 7.22
CA ASP A 126 -24.12 3.03 5.79
C ASP A 126 -22.99 2.21 5.13
N GLU A 127 -21.74 2.45 5.54
CA GLU A 127 -20.59 1.65 5.11
C GLU A 127 -20.74 0.16 5.51
N ILE A 128 -21.17 -0.12 6.74
CA ILE A 128 -21.45 -1.49 7.19
C ILE A 128 -22.65 -2.10 6.45
N ARG A 129 -23.71 -1.33 6.19
CA ARG A 129 -24.94 -1.79 5.52
C ARG A 129 -24.70 -2.24 4.09
N VAL A 130 -23.80 -1.58 3.36
CA VAL A 130 -23.39 -2.00 1.99
C VAL A 130 -22.87 -3.44 1.98
N SER A 131 -22.33 -3.92 3.11
CA SER A 131 -21.77 -5.28 3.25
C SER A 131 -22.80 -6.35 3.60
N PHE A 132 -23.91 -5.96 4.23
CA PHE A 132 -24.98 -6.89 4.63
C PHE A 132 -26.05 -7.08 3.55
N PHE A 133 -26.14 -6.18 2.57
CA PHE A 133 -27.10 -6.30 1.45
C PHE A 133 -26.76 -7.43 0.46
N PHE A 134 -25.54 -7.99 0.52
CA PHE A 134 -25.10 -9.10 -0.35
C PHE A 134 -25.13 -10.48 0.34
N LEU A 135 -25.70 -10.57 1.54
CA LEU A 135 -25.88 -11.84 2.26
C LEU A 135 -27.36 -12.29 2.35
N SER A 136 -28.27 -11.63 1.62
CA SER A 136 -29.70 -11.99 1.53
C SER A 136 -30.08 -12.51 0.16
#